data_AF-A0A1H5RLI3-F1
#
_entry.id   AF-A0A1H5RLI3-F1
#
_cell.length_a   1.000
_cell.length_b   1.000
_cell.length_c   1.000
_cell.angle_alpha   90.00
_cell.angle_beta   90.00
_cell.angle_gamma   90.00
#
_symmetry.space_group_name_H-M   'P 1'
#
loop_
_entity.id
_entity.type
_entity.pdbx_description
1 polymer ?
#
loop_
_entity_poly.entity_id
_entity_poly.type
_entity_poly.pdbx_seq_one_letter_code
_entity_poly.pdbx_strand_id
1 'polypeptide(L)'
;MRRFILQGIKKSFIYSLVSLVLILVVSLIFSFIKGTSFLKLSYTLLYALGAFSSIFSVPYFFKKDEDPKIALYRRKNPLFGFYSIFDNPYAERAELESIEEFKGEGFWIGVFIVLYSILILIFAVLVEKIYY
;
A
#
# COMPACT_ATOMS: atom_id res chain seq x y z
N MET A 1 -4.22 13.75 13.89
CA MET A 1 -5.11 13.25 12.81
C MET A 1 -5.05 14.06 11.51
N ARG A 2 -5.47 15.33 11.45
CA ARG A 2 -5.46 16.15 10.20
C ARG A 2 -4.12 16.18 9.45
N ARG A 3 -2.98 16.29 10.15
CA ARG A 3 -1.64 16.29 9.53
C ARG A 3 -1.30 14.97 8.84
N PHE A 4 -1.70 13.83 9.40
CA PHE A 4 -1.46 12.50 8.82
C PHE A 4 -2.28 12.27 7.56
N ILE A 5 -3.55 12.72 7.55
CA ILE A 5 -4.43 12.65 6.37
C ILE A 5 -3.84 13.48 5.23
N LEU A 6 -3.42 14.71 5.50
CA LEU A 6 -2.83 15.60 4.50
C LEU A 6 -1.53 15.03 3.92
N GLN A 7 -0.69 14.44 4.78
CA GLN A 7 0.54 13.76 4.34
C GLN A 7 0.24 12.52 3.51
N GLY A 8 -0.78 11.73 3.87
CA GLY A 8 -1.22 10.56 3.10
C GLY A 8 -1.68 10.95 1.70
N ILE A 9 -2.51 11.99 1.57
CA ILE A 9 -2.96 12.51 0.27
C ILE A 9 -1.77 13.01 -0.55
N LYS A 10 -0.90 13.84 0.03
CA LYS A 10 0.29 14.37 -0.66
C LYS A 10 1.20 13.25 -1.15
N LYS A 11 1.48 12.27 -0.31
CA LYS A 11 2.27 11.09 -0.69
C LYS A 11 1.57 10.32 -1.81
N SER A 12 0.26 10.07 -1.71
CA SER A 12 -0.49 9.28 -2.72
C SER A 12 -0.35 9.90 -4.09
N PHE A 13 -0.47 11.24 -4.15
CA PHE A 13 -0.26 12.00 -5.37
C PHE A 13 1.17 11.88 -5.91
N ILE A 14 2.19 12.10 -5.07
CA ILE A 14 3.61 11.99 -5.47
C ILE A 14 3.90 10.58 -6.00
N TYR A 15 3.52 9.52 -5.28
CA TYR A 15 3.76 8.15 -5.71
C TYR A 15 3.00 7.82 -7.00
N SER A 16 1.77 8.33 -7.18
CA SER A 16 1.03 8.15 -8.44
C SER A 16 1.76 8.79 -9.64
N LEU A 17 2.37 9.96 -9.45
CA LEU A 17 3.17 10.62 -10.50
C LEU A 17 4.45 9.84 -10.82
N VAL A 18 5.16 9.36 -9.79
CA VAL A 18 6.37 8.54 -9.98
C VAL A 18 6.02 7.27 -10.77
N SER A 19 4.94 6.58 -10.38
CA SER A 19 4.47 5.39 -11.09
C SER A 19 4.03 5.69 -12.51
N LEU A 20 3.37 6.82 -12.76
CA LEU A 20 3.00 7.25 -14.11
C LEU A 20 4.26 7.39 -14.98
N VAL A 21 5.28 8.11 -14.50
CA VAL A 21 6.55 8.29 -15.22
C VAL A 21 7.20 6.94 -15.52
N LEU A 22 7.26 6.04 -14.53
CA LEU A 22 7.83 4.70 -14.71
C LEU A 22 7.05 3.89 -15.75
N ILE A 23 5.72 3.91 -15.70
CA ILE A 23 4.87 3.18 -16.66
C ILE A 23 5.05 3.76 -18.07
N LEU A 24 5.16 5.08 -18.23
CA LEU A 24 5.42 5.70 -19.53
C LEU A 24 6.79 5.29 -20.06
N VAL A 25 7.84 5.29 -19.24
CA VAL A 25 9.18 4.83 -19.66
C VAL A 25 9.15 3.36 -20.09
N VAL A 26 8.52 2.48 -19.30
CA VAL A 26 8.38 1.06 -19.65
C VAL A 26 7.58 0.89 -20.93
N SER A 27 6.46 1.60 -21.07
CA SER A 27 5.62 1.54 -22.28
C SER A 27 6.38 1.99 -23.52
N LEU A 28 7.23 3.01 -23.39
CA LEU A 28 8.08 3.51 -24.46
C LEU A 28 9.08 2.44 -24.91
N ILE A 29 9.82 1.87 -23.97
CA ILE A 29 10.82 0.81 -24.24
C ILE A 29 10.15 -0.40 -24.92
N PHE A 30 9.01 -0.86 -24.38
CA PHE A 30 8.30 -2.01 -24.96
C PHE A 30 7.70 -1.70 -26.33
N SER A 31 7.21 -0.48 -26.53
CA SER A 31 6.69 -0.02 -27.83
C SER A 31 7.79 -0.07 -28.90
N PHE A 32 9.01 0.37 -28.57
CA PHE A 32 10.16 0.26 -29.47
C PHE A 32 10.56 -1.19 -29.77
N ILE A 33 10.58 -2.07 -28.75
CA ILE A 33 11.01 -3.47 -28.93
C ILE A 33 10.00 -4.28 -29.76
N LYS A 34 8.69 -4.11 -29.48
CA LYS A 34 7.63 -4.94 -30.08
C LYS A 34 6.91 -4.29 -31.25
N GLY A 35 7.23 -3.04 -31.60
CA GLY A 35 6.55 -2.29 -32.67
C GLY A 35 5.07 -2.04 -32.40
N THR A 36 4.62 -2.14 -31.14
CA THR A 36 3.22 -1.92 -30.74
C THR A 36 2.96 -0.47 -30.36
N SER A 37 1.70 -0.02 -30.42
CA SER A 37 1.34 1.34 -30.01
C SER A 37 1.70 1.63 -28.55
N PHE A 38 2.44 2.73 -28.35
CA PHE A 38 2.81 3.26 -27.04
C PHE A 38 1.58 3.53 -26.16
N LEU A 39 0.56 4.20 -26.73
CA LEU A 39 -0.68 4.51 -26.02
C LEU A 39 -1.43 3.25 -25.60
N LYS A 40 -1.39 2.21 -26.46
CA LYS A 40 -2.02 0.92 -26.14
C LYS A 40 -1.37 0.25 -24.94
N LEU A 41 -0.04 0.22 -24.92
CA LEU A 41 0.73 -0.36 -23.81
C LEU A 41 0.55 0.43 -22.51
N SER A 42 0.57 1.76 -22.59
CA SER A 42 0.46 2.61 -21.40
C SER A 42 -0.91 2.50 -20.74
N TYR A 43 -2.02 2.52 -21.50
CA TYR A 43 -3.35 2.30 -20.89
C TYR A 43 -3.43 0.90 -20.26
N THR A 44 -2.94 -0.13 -20.94
CA THR A 44 -3.05 -1.53 -20.46
C THR A 44 -2.28 -1.70 -19.15
N LEU A 45 -1.06 -1.16 -19.07
CA LEU A 45 -0.24 -1.22 -17.87
C LEU A 45 -0.81 -0.38 -16.73
N LEU A 46 -1.36 0.81 -17.01
CA LEU A 46 -2.03 1.63 -16.01
C LEU A 46 -3.23 0.91 -15.40
N TYR A 47 -4.08 0.27 -16.22
CA TYR A 47 -5.20 -0.54 -15.74
C TYR A 47 -4.73 -1.73 -14.91
N ALA A 48 -3.76 -2.51 -15.40
CA ALA A 48 -3.23 -3.66 -14.69
C ALA A 48 -2.63 -3.26 -13.34
N LEU A 49 -1.87 -2.17 -13.29
CA LEU A 49 -1.20 -1.71 -12.08
C LEU A 49 -2.17 -1.08 -11.08
N GLY A 50 -3.16 -0.32 -11.56
CA GLY A 50 -4.23 0.24 -10.72
C GLY A 50 -5.09 -0.86 -10.08
N ALA A 51 -5.50 -1.85 -10.86
CA ALA A 51 -6.25 -3.01 -10.37
C ALA A 51 -5.42 -3.88 -9.42
N PHE A 52 -4.16 -4.15 -9.74
CA PHE A 52 -3.27 -4.92 -8.87
C PHE A 52 -3.05 -4.21 -7.54
N SER A 53 -2.74 -2.91 -7.56
CA SER A 53 -2.46 -2.13 -6.35
C SER A 53 -3.67 -2.07 -5.41
N SER A 54 -4.90 -2.03 -5.94
CA SER A 54 -6.10 -2.01 -5.11
C SER A 54 -6.30 -3.30 -4.31
N ILE A 55 -5.92 -4.45 -4.86
CA ILE A 55 -5.95 -5.76 -4.16
C ILE A 55 -5.07 -5.71 -2.91
N PHE A 56 -3.90 -5.07 -2.99
CA PHE A 56 -3.01 -4.95 -1.84
C PHE A 56 -3.54 -4.04 -0.74
N SER A 57 -4.52 -3.17 -1.00
CA SER A 57 -5.12 -2.32 0.05
C SER A 57 -5.95 -3.12 1.06
N VAL A 58 -6.59 -4.20 0.60
CA VAL A 58 -7.50 -5.06 1.35
C VAL A 58 -6.88 -5.56 2.67
N PRO A 59 -5.71 -6.23 2.69
CA PRO A 59 -5.09 -6.70 3.93
C PRO A 59 -4.69 -5.57 4.89
N TYR A 60 -4.52 -4.33 4.42
CA TYR A 60 -4.23 -3.19 5.31
C TYR A 60 -5.50 -2.65 5.98
N PHE A 61 -6.66 -2.73 5.33
CA PHE A 61 -7.95 -2.41 5.96
C PHE A 61 -8.34 -3.44 7.02
N PHE A 62 -8.05 -4.71 6.75
CA PHE A 62 -8.28 -5.82 7.69
C PHE A 62 -7.13 -6.03 8.68
N LYS A 63 -6.12 -5.15 8.69
CA LYS A 63 -5.01 -5.19 9.66
C LYS A 63 -5.42 -4.75 11.07
N LYS A 64 -6.69 -4.94 11.40
CA LYS A 64 -7.26 -4.79 12.73
C LYS A 64 -7.61 -6.18 13.22
N ASP A 65 -7.09 -6.50 14.41
CA ASP A 65 -7.47 -7.61 15.29
C ASP A 65 -6.58 -8.86 15.30
N GLU A 66 -5.34 -8.80 14.78
CA GLU A 66 -4.29 -9.64 15.39
C GLU A 66 -3.55 -8.77 16.39
N ASP A 67 -3.63 -9.15 17.67
CA ASP A 67 -2.89 -8.49 18.75
C ASP A 67 -1.43 -8.34 18.28
N PRO A 68 -0.88 -7.12 18.16
CA PRO A 68 0.49 -6.91 17.68
C PRO A 68 1.52 -7.67 18.53
N LYS A 69 1.15 -8.04 19.77
CA LYS A 69 1.86 -9.02 20.61
C LYS A 69 1.95 -10.38 19.91
N ILE A 70 0.85 -10.95 19.44
CA ILE A 70 0.82 -12.29 18.81
C ILE A 70 1.56 -12.29 17.46
N ALA A 71 1.41 -11.23 16.65
CA ALA A 71 2.01 -11.16 15.31
C ALA A 71 3.54 -10.99 15.33
N LEU A 72 4.09 -10.19 16.27
CA LEU A 72 5.52 -9.98 16.40
C LEU A 72 6.22 -11.18 17.06
N TYR A 73 5.58 -11.80 18.05
CA TYR A 73 6.13 -12.97 18.73
C TYR A 73 6.06 -14.25 17.88
N ARG A 74 5.02 -14.48 17.06
CA ARG A 74 5.00 -15.61 16.09
C ARG A 74 6.13 -15.53 15.07
N ARG A 75 6.53 -14.31 14.68
CA ARG A 75 7.65 -14.08 13.75
C ARG A 75 9.02 -14.30 14.38
N LYS A 76 9.13 -14.15 15.71
CA LYS A 76 10.39 -14.27 16.45
C LYS A 76 10.55 -15.60 17.17
N ASN A 77 9.47 -16.32 17.48
CA ASN A 77 9.53 -17.56 18.25
C ASN A 77 8.43 -18.56 17.79
N PRO A 78 8.80 -19.70 17.18
CA PRO A 78 7.84 -20.71 16.72
C PRO A 78 7.09 -21.45 17.85
N LEU A 79 7.45 -21.20 19.12
CA LEU A 79 6.91 -21.89 20.30
C LEU A 79 6.04 -21.00 21.21
N PHE A 80 5.41 -19.97 20.65
CA PHE A 80 4.71 -18.90 21.39
C PHE A 80 3.54 -19.35 22.32
N GLY A 81 3.10 -20.62 22.28
CA GLY A 81 2.03 -21.15 23.13
C GLY A 81 2.42 -21.59 24.55
N PHE A 82 3.68 -21.44 24.96
CA PHE A 82 4.21 -22.03 26.21
C PHE A 82 4.70 -21.01 27.27
N TYR A 83 4.37 -19.71 27.14
CA TYR A 83 5.03 -18.63 27.89
C TYR A 83 4.53 -18.34 29.33
N SER A 84 3.50 -19.02 29.84
CA SER A 84 2.83 -18.67 31.11
C SER A 84 3.57 -19.08 32.41
N ILE A 85 4.91 -19.10 32.44
CA ILE A 85 5.64 -19.61 33.62
C ILE A 85 6.45 -18.53 34.37
N PHE A 86 6.83 -17.38 33.77
CA PHE A 86 7.75 -16.43 34.44
C PHE A 86 7.59 -14.94 34.04
N ASP A 87 6.46 -14.30 34.32
CA ASP A 87 6.19 -12.89 33.91
C ASP A 87 6.92 -11.81 34.77
N ASN A 88 7.37 -10.74 34.10
CA ASN A 88 8.03 -9.56 34.69
C ASN A 88 7.14 -8.29 34.58
N PRO A 89 6.79 -7.63 35.70
CA PRO A 89 5.77 -6.56 35.77
C PRO A 89 6.19 -5.17 35.24
N TYR A 90 7.44 -4.98 34.79
CA TYR A 90 7.89 -3.70 34.22
C TYR A 90 7.73 -3.59 32.69
N ALA A 91 7.33 -4.67 32.01
CA ALA A 91 7.05 -4.67 30.57
C ALA A 91 5.74 -3.93 30.22
N GLU A 92 4.75 -3.94 31.11
CA GLU A 92 3.38 -3.44 30.84
C GLU A 92 3.31 -1.93 30.55
N ARG A 93 4.20 -1.12 31.14
CA ARG A 93 4.18 0.34 30.93
C ARG A 93 4.84 0.79 29.62
N ALA A 94 5.91 0.14 29.20
CA ALA A 94 6.50 0.35 27.87
C ALA A 94 5.62 -0.28 26.76
N GLU A 95 4.87 -1.34 27.09
CA GLU A 95 3.86 -1.92 26.21
C GLU A 95 2.71 -0.96 25.91
N LEU A 96 2.18 -0.24 26.89
CA LEU A 96 1.04 0.68 26.70
C LEU A 96 1.35 1.84 25.74
N GLU A 97 2.53 2.45 25.84
CA GLU A 97 2.94 3.54 24.93
C GLU A 97 3.13 3.04 23.49
N SER A 98 3.58 1.80 23.30
CA SER A 98 3.70 1.19 21.96
C SER A 98 2.35 0.80 21.34
N ILE A 99 1.34 0.48 22.14
CA ILE A 99 0.02 0.02 21.67
C ILE A 99 -0.80 1.18 21.05
N GLU A 100 -0.65 2.41 21.54
CA GLU A 100 -1.33 3.57 20.98
C GLU A 100 -0.75 4.00 19.63
N GLU A 101 0.56 3.79 19.42
CA GLU A 101 1.25 4.19 18.18
C GLU A 101 0.88 3.32 16.97
N PHE A 102 0.52 2.04 17.20
CA PHE A 102 0.15 1.09 16.13
C PHE A 102 -1.35 1.06 15.78
N LYS A 103 -2.24 1.57 16.64
CA LYS A 103 -3.68 1.71 16.33
C LYS A 103 -3.94 2.96 15.46
N GLY A 104 -3.46 2.93 14.22
CA GLY A 104 -3.79 3.98 13.25
C GLY A 104 -3.11 3.82 11.91
N GLU A 105 -1.83 3.45 11.88
CA GLU A 105 -1.03 3.51 10.66
C GLU A 105 -1.50 2.55 9.56
N GLY A 106 -1.87 1.31 9.91
CA GLY A 106 -2.29 0.28 8.94
C GLY A 106 -3.54 0.68 8.15
N PHE A 107 -4.57 1.18 8.83
CA PHE A 107 -5.79 1.66 8.19
C PHE A 107 -5.49 2.83 7.24
N TRP A 108 -4.67 3.79 7.65
CA TRP A 108 -4.28 4.93 6.82
C TRP A 108 -3.40 4.51 5.63
N ILE A 109 -2.59 3.47 5.77
CA ILE A 109 -1.85 2.86 4.65
C ILE A 109 -2.83 2.24 3.64
N GLY A 110 -3.87 1.52 4.10
CA GLY A 110 -4.92 1.02 3.23
C GLY A 110 -5.61 2.14 2.45
N VAL A 111 -6.02 3.21 3.14
CA VAL A 111 -6.63 4.40 2.52
C VAL A 111 -5.69 5.03 1.49
N PHE A 112 -4.40 5.14 1.81
CA PHE A 112 -3.37 5.64 0.91
C PHE A 112 -3.29 4.81 -0.38
N ILE A 113 -3.28 3.46 -0.28
CA ILE A 113 -3.20 2.58 -1.46
C ILE A 113 -4.45 2.73 -2.34
N VAL A 114 -5.63 2.89 -1.74
CA VAL A 114 -6.86 3.14 -2.49
C VAL A 114 -6.80 4.46 -3.24
N LEU A 115 -6.41 5.54 -2.58
CA LEU A 115 -6.29 6.86 -3.22
C LEU A 115 -5.28 6.84 -4.37
N TYR A 116 -4.14 6.20 -4.16
CA TYR A 116 -3.14 5.97 -5.20
C TYR A 116 -3.72 5.19 -6.40
N SER A 117 -4.47 4.11 -6.14
CA SER A 117 -5.06 3.27 -7.18
C SER A 117 -6.11 4.04 -7.99
N ILE A 118 -6.95 4.85 -7.35
CA ILE A 118 -7.92 5.73 -8.00
C ILE A 118 -7.23 6.70 -8.95
N LEU A 119 -6.15 7.36 -8.50
CA LEU A 119 -5.39 8.29 -9.33
C LEU A 119 -4.82 7.60 -10.57
N ILE A 120 -4.24 6.41 -10.43
CA ILE A 120 -3.72 5.63 -11.56
C ILE A 120 -4.81 5.24 -12.55
N LEU A 121 -5.98 4.82 -12.06
CA LEU A 121 -7.10 4.46 -12.93
C LEU A 121 -7.67 5.69 -13.65
N ILE A 122 -7.70 6.87 -13.02
CA ILE A 122 -8.07 8.12 -13.71
C ILE A 122 -7.09 8.39 -14.85
N PHE A 123 -5.77 8.23 -14.64
CA PHE A 123 -4.80 8.36 -15.71
C PHE A 123 -5.03 7.33 -16.83
N ALA A 124 -5.38 6.09 -16.47
CA ALA A 124 -5.71 5.05 -17.46
C ALA A 124 -6.88 5.46 -18.35
N VAL A 125 -7.97 5.97 -17.75
CA VAL A 125 -9.17 6.46 -18.47
C VAL A 125 -8.84 7.67 -19.37
N LEU A 126 -7.97 8.57 -18.92
CA LEU A 126 -7.54 9.71 -19.74
C LEU A 126 -6.75 9.24 -20.97
N VAL A 127 -5.84 8.28 -20.80
CA VAL A 127 -5.09 7.70 -21.93
C VAL A 127 -6.02 6.91 -22.86
N GLU A 128 -6.98 6.17 -22.31
CA GLU A 128 -7.99 5.44 -23.07
C GLU A 128 -8.79 6.37 -23.99
N LYS A 129 -9.25 7.53 -23.49
CA LYS A 129 -9.94 8.55 -24.30
C LYS A 129 -9.10 9.21 -25.39
N ILE A 130 -7.77 9.15 -25.27
CA ILE A 130 -6.86 9.66 -26.31
C ILE A 130 -6.61 8.58 -27.36
N TYR A 131 -6.65 7.31 -26.95
CA TYR A 131 -6.37 6.17 -27.81
C TYR A 131 -7.57 5.72 -28.65
N TYR A 132 -8.77 5.68 -28.06
CA TYR A 132 -10.05 5.36 -28.72
C TYR A 132 -10.80 6.61 -29.14
#